data_AF-A0A939ATB7-F1
#
_entry.id   AF-A0A939ATB7-F1
#
_cell.length_a   1.000
_cell.length_b   1.000
_cell.length_c   1.000
_cell.angle_alpha   90.00
_cell.angle_beta   90.00
_cell.angle_gamma   90.00
#
_symmetry.space_group_name_H-M   'P 1'
#
loop_
_entity.id
_entity.type
_entity.pdbx_description
1 polymer ?
#
loop_
_entity_poly.entity_id
_entity_poly.type
_entity_poly.pdbx_seq_one_letter_code
_entity_poly.pdbx_strand_id
1 'polypeptide(L)'
;MSAGRFERQHLRNYFDWLKEKKIQPEAAGRDDVRSYLVQMANSGQASAGYCRQARAALVFLYEATLKQPDKVADLPRMKRPQQLPVVLSREEIGRILKTTVNLKHKALLVTAYSAGLRVGEVVQLKVGDIDSKRMQIRVTAGKGAKDR
;
A
#
# COMPACT_ATOMS: atom_id res chain seq x y z
N MET A 1 9.75 -7.01 -0.91
CA MET A 1 10.26 -6.00 0.05
C MET A 1 10.07 -4.57 -0.50
N SER A 2 8.85 -4.00 -0.46
CA SER A 2 8.60 -2.61 -0.88
C SER A 2 7.99 -1.72 0.21
N ALA A 3 7.92 -2.18 1.46
CA ALA A 3 7.37 -1.41 2.57
C ALA A 3 8.23 -0.17 2.92
N GLY A 4 9.56 -0.29 2.76
CA GLY A 4 10.50 0.73 3.25
C GLY A 4 10.56 2.05 2.48
N ARG A 5 9.91 2.22 1.31
CA ARG A 5 9.95 3.51 0.58
C ARG A 5 8.94 4.53 1.10
N PHE A 6 7.72 4.10 1.41
CA PHE A 6 6.66 5.00 1.88
C PHE A 6 6.89 5.44 3.33
N GLU A 7 7.36 4.52 4.18
CA GLU A 7 7.70 4.80 5.58
C GLU A 7 8.79 5.88 5.70
N ARG A 8 9.83 5.84 4.84
CA ARG A 8 10.92 6.81 4.87
C ARG A 8 10.49 8.24 4.57
N GLN A 9 9.57 8.45 3.62
CA GLN A 9 9.11 9.79 3.28
C GLN A 9 8.30 10.41 4.42
N HIS A 10 7.43 9.62 5.06
CA HIS A 10 6.65 10.09 6.20
C HIS A 10 7.55 10.45 7.39
N LEU A 11 8.58 9.64 7.67
CA LEU A 11 9.55 9.93 8.72
C LEU A 11 10.37 11.19 8.41
N ARG A 12 10.78 11.39 7.15
CA ARG A 12 11.47 12.62 6.73
C ARG A 12 10.62 13.85 6.99
N ASN A 13 9.38 13.86 6.50
CA ASN A 13 8.46 14.98 6.70
C ASN A 13 8.20 15.26 8.19
N TYR A 14 8.17 14.21 9.02
CA TYR A 14 8.02 14.35 10.46
C TYR A 14 9.27 14.94 11.13
N PHE A 15 10.47 14.50 10.73
CA PHE A 15 11.72 15.07 11.25
C PHE A 15 11.92 16.53 10.82
N ASP A 16 11.54 16.88 9.60
CA ASP A 16 11.57 18.27 9.14
C ASP A 16 10.65 19.14 10.00
N TRP A 17 9.43 18.67 10.29
CA TRP A 17 8.49 19.34 11.19
C TRP A 17 9.02 19.48 12.62
N LEU A 18 9.66 18.44 13.16
CA LEU A 18 10.28 18.49 14.49
C LEU A 18 11.45 19.50 14.53
N LYS A 19 12.24 19.57 13.45
CA LYS A 19 13.35 20.51 13.31
C LYS A 19 12.88 21.96 13.29
N GLU A 20 11.79 22.25 12.58
CA GLU A 20 11.15 23.58 12.60
C GLU A 20 10.72 23.98 14.02
N LYS A 21 10.23 23.02 14.81
CA LYS A 21 9.85 23.23 16.21
C LYS A 21 11.02 23.16 17.20
N LYS A 22 12.23 22.85 16.74
CA LYS A 22 13.43 22.64 17.57
C LYS A 22 13.27 21.52 18.63
N ILE A 23 12.51 20.48 18.30
CA ILE A 23 12.27 19.32 19.17
C ILE A 23 13.09 18.13 18.66
N GLN A 24 13.82 17.45 19.54
CA GLN A 24 14.50 16.20 19.19
C GLN A 24 13.50 15.04 19.15
N PRO A 25 13.62 14.07 18.22
CA PRO A 25 12.71 12.93 18.13
C PRO A 25 12.54 12.14 19.43
N GLU A 26 13.63 11.97 20.19
CA GLU A 26 13.64 11.28 21.47
C GLU A 26 12.97 12.09 22.59
N ALA A 27 12.95 13.42 22.45
CA ALA A 27 12.33 14.35 23.39
C ALA A 27 10.86 14.65 23.05
N ALA A 28 10.43 14.42 21.81
CA ALA A 28 9.07 14.66 21.36
C ALA A 28 8.07 13.86 22.20
N GLY A 29 7.12 14.55 22.83
CA GLY A 29 6.10 13.95 23.67
C GLY A 29 4.94 13.38 22.86
N ARG A 30 4.01 12.72 23.55
CA ARG A 30 2.77 12.22 22.94
C ARG A 30 1.99 13.32 22.22
N ASP A 31 1.91 14.50 22.83
CA ASP A 31 1.13 15.61 22.28
C ASP A 31 1.75 16.19 21.01
N ASP A 32 3.08 16.12 20.86
CA ASP A 32 3.77 16.53 19.63
C ASP A 32 3.42 15.59 18.47
N VAL A 33 3.47 14.28 18.71
CA VAL A 33 3.12 13.25 17.72
C VAL A 33 1.65 13.39 17.30
N ARG A 34 0.76 13.61 18.28
CA ARG A 34 -0.66 13.84 18.03
C ARG A 34 -0.88 15.12 17.23
N SER A 35 -0.23 16.21 17.61
CA SER A 35 -0.36 17.51 16.96
C SER A 35 0.08 17.46 15.50
N TYR A 36 1.17 16.75 15.19
CA TYR A 36 1.61 16.52 13.81
C TYR A 36 0.53 15.81 12.97
N LEU A 37 -0.04 14.72 13.50
CA LEU A 37 -1.09 13.97 12.80
C LEU A 37 -2.37 14.80 12.60
N VAL A 38 -2.75 15.61 13.59
CA VAL A 38 -3.90 16.52 13.50
C VAL A 38 -3.65 17.63 12.48
N GLN A 39 -2.48 18.27 12.52
CA GLN A 39 -2.11 19.30 11.55
C GLN A 39 -2.12 18.76 10.11
N MET A 40 -1.57 17.56 9.91
CA MET A 40 -1.60 16.90 8.61
C MET A 40 -3.02 16.58 8.16
N ALA A 41 -3.88 16.08 9.05
CA ALA A 41 -5.29 15.80 8.73
C ALA A 41 -6.07 17.08 8.38
N ASN A 42 -5.77 18.20 9.06
CA ASN A 42 -6.44 19.49 8.86
C ASN A 42 -5.87 20.31 7.70
N SER A 43 -4.70 19.95 7.17
CA SER A 43 -4.08 20.66 6.04
C SER A 43 -4.89 20.59 4.73
N GLY A 44 -5.85 19.67 4.64
CA GLY A 44 -6.65 19.44 3.42
C GLY A 44 -5.87 18.78 2.26
N GLN A 45 -4.56 18.63 2.39
CA GLN A 45 -3.67 18.10 1.35
C GLN A 45 -3.41 16.58 1.51
N ALA A 46 -3.66 16.02 2.69
CA ALA A 46 -3.44 14.61 2.97
C ALA A 46 -4.74 13.80 2.91
N SER A 47 -4.77 12.77 2.05
CA SER A 47 -5.86 11.81 2.05
C SER A 47 -5.88 10.98 3.35
N ALA A 48 -7.03 10.39 3.68
CA ALA A 48 -7.13 9.50 4.84
C ALA A 48 -6.18 8.29 4.76
N GLY A 49 -5.82 7.86 3.55
CA GLY A 49 -4.81 6.82 3.32
C GLY A 49 -3.40 7.29 3.67
N TYR A 50 -3.06 8.52 3.30
CA TYR A 50 -1.78 9.15 3.60
C TYR A 50 -1.58 9.30 5.11
N CYS A 51 -2.57 9.84 5.84
CA CYS A 51 -2.51 9.97 7.29
C CYS A 51 -2.34 8.63 8.01
N ARG A 52 -2.96 7.55 7.50
CA ARG A 52 -2.77 6.20 8.05
C ARG A 52 -1.36 5.68 7.87
N GLN A 53 -0.76 5.88 6.69
CA GLN A 53 0.62 5.48 6.43
C GLN A 53 1.59 6.27 7.31
N ALA A 54 1.36 7.58 7.47
CA ALA A 54 2.14 8.41 8.38
C ALA A 54 2.03 7.92 9.84
N ARG A 55 0.81 7.65 10.32
CA ARG A 55 0.61 7.06 11.67
C ARG A 55 1.37 5.74 11.81
N ALA A 56 1.29 4.84 10.83
CA ALA A 56 2.01 3.56 10.88
C ALA A 56 3.54 3.75 10.95
N ALA A 57 4.08 4.70 10.19
CA ALA A 57 5.51 5.04 10.24
C ALA A 57 5.93 5.58 11.62
N LEU A 58 5.11 6.43 12.25
CA LEU A 58 5.38 6.97 13.59
C LEU A 58 5.30 5.89 14.66
N VAL A 59 4.28 5.03 14.60
CA VAL A 59 4.17 3.86 15.49
C VAL A 59 5.42 2.99 15.37
N PHE A 60 5.86 2.70 14.14
CA PHE A 60 7.09 1.95 13.92
C PHE A 60 8.33 2.65 14.50
N LEU A 61 8.49 3.96 14.28
CA LEU A 61 9.60 4.72 14.84
C LEU A 61 9.64 4.62 16.37
N TYR A 62 8.53 4.88 17.05
CA TYR A 62 8.51 4.94 18.50
C TYR A 62 8.51 3.55 19.16
N GLU A 63 7.78 2.57 18.62
CA GLU A 63 7.75 1.21 19.20
C GLU A 63 8.98 0.39 18.84
N ALA A 64 9.35 0.36 17.55
CA ALA A 64 10.39 -0.55 17.07
C ALA A 64 11.79 0.05 17.19
N THR A 65 11.97 1.33 16.83
CA THR A 65 13.28 2.00 16.77
C THR A 65 13.66 2.65 18.11
N LEU A 66 12.81 3.53 18.65
CA LEU A 66 13.11 4.31 19.85
C LEU A 66 12.73 3.62 21.16
N LYS A 67 12.02 2.49 21.11
CA LYS A 67 11.57 1.70 22.28
C LYS A 67 10.74 2.53 23.29
N GLN A 68 9.92 3.45 22.79
CA GLN A 68 9.06 4.37 23.56
C GLN A 68 7.58 4.22 23.13
N PRO A 69 6.93 3.08 23.41
CA PRO A 69 5.56 2.81 22.95
C PRO A 69 4.50 3.76 23.53
N ASP A 70 4.72 4.29 24.73
CA ASP A 70 3.76 5.16 25.42
C ASP A 70 3.40 6.44 24.64
N LYS A 71 4.36 6.90 23.83
CA LYS A 71 4.20 8.09 22.98
C LYS A 71 3.16 7.89 21.87
N VAL A 72 2.86 6.64 21.50
CA VAL A 72 1.99 6.31 20.36
C VAL A 72 0.77 5.44 20.70
N ALA A 73 0.68 4.95 21.94
CA ALA A 73 -0.35 3.99 22.37
C ALA A 73 -1.80 4.44 22.04
N ASP A 74 -2.16 5.71 22.34
CA ASP A 74 -3.54 6.22 22.13
C ASP A 74 -3.68 7.07 20.85
N LEU A 75 -2.80 6.90 19.87
CA LEU A 75 -2.94 7.66 18.62
C LEU A 75 -4.24 7.27 17.89
N PRO A 76 -5.10 8.26 17.58
CA PRO A 76 -6.41 8.01 17.00
C PRO A 76 -6.27 7.27 15.67
N ARG A 77 -7.07 6.20 15.51
CA ARG A 77 -7.10 5.43 14.27
C ARG A 77 -8.07 6.07 13.30
N MET A 78 -7.57 6.52 12.16
CA MET A 78 -8.42 7.08 11.12
C MET A 78 -9.22 5.98 10.43
N LYS A 79 -10.54 5.98 10.62
CA LYS A 79 -11.45 4.99 10.03
C LYS A 79 -11.30 4.94 8.51
N ARG A 80 -11.36 3.74 7.94
CA ARG A 80 -11.39 3.54 6.49
C ARG A 80 -12.86 3.60 6.06
N PRO A 81 -13.29 4.55 5.22
CA PRO A 81 -14.58 4.41 4.56
C PRO A 81 -14.51 3.14 3.70
N GLN A 82 -15.36 2.17 4.01
CA GLN A 82 -15.53 0.98 3.16
C GLN A 82 -16.41 1.39 1.98
N GLN A 83 -15.79 1.63 0.83
CA GLN A 83 -16.52 1.71 -0.43
C GLN A 83 -16.72 0.30 -0.95
N LEU A 84 -17.91 0.03 -1.51
CA LEU A 84 -18.16 -1.21 -2.20
C LEU A 84 -17.22 -1.31 -3.40
N PRO A 85 -16.60 -2.49 -3.66
CA PRO A 85 -15.77 -2.68 -4.83
C PRO A 85 -16.60 -2.39 -6.09
N VAL A 86 -16.13 -1.47 -6.93
CA VAL A 86 -16.68 -1.31 -8.27
C VAL A 86 -16.17 -2.48 -9.11
N VAL A 87 -17.09 -3.37 -9.49
CA VAL A 87 -16.80 -4.50 -10.37
C VAL A 87 -17.26 -4.17 -11.78
N LEU A 88 -16.39 -4.43 -12.76
CA LEU A 88 -16.73 -4.23 -14.16
C LEU A 88 -17.71 -5.31 -14.63
N SER A 89 -18.66 -4.92 -15.48
CA SER A 89 -19.54 -5.87 -16.16
C SER A 89 -18.76 -6.69 -17.20
N ARG A 90 -19.33 -7.81 -17.64
CA ARG A 90 -18.72 -8.63 -18.71
C ARG A 90 -18.60 -7.85 -20.02
N GLU A 91 -19.55 -6.98 -20.29
CA GLU A 91 -19.60 -6.11 -21.47
C GLU A 91 -18.48 -5.05 -21.42
N GLU A 92 -18.25 -4.46 -20.25
CA GLU A 92 -17.15 -3.52 -20.02
C GLU A 92 -15.79 -4.18 -20.23
N ILE A 93 -15.60 -5.37 -19.68
CA ILE A 93 -14.36 -6.15 -19.87
C ILE A 93 -14.21 -6.51 -21.35
N GLY A 94 -15.28 -6.94 -22.01
CA GLY A 94 -15.30 -7.19 -23.44
C GLY A 94 -14.87 -5.98 -24.27
N ARG A 95 -15.31 -4.77 -23.92
CA ARG A 95 -14.88 -3.53 -24.57
C ARG A 95 -13.38 -3.27 -24.38
N ILE A 96 -12.86 -3.42 -23.17
CA ILE A 96 -11.43 -3.24 -22.87
C ILE A 96 -10.56 -4.22 -23.67
N LEU A 97 -10.95 -5.50 -23.71
CA LEU A 97 -10.20 -6.54 -24.43
C LEU A 97 -10.27 -6.37 -25.95
N LYS A 98 -11.37 -5.81 -26.48
CA LYS A 98 -11.52 -5.52 -27.92
C LYS A 98 -10.68 -4.34 -28.37
N THR A 99 -10.61 -3.27 -27.57
CA THR A 99 -9.82 -2.06 -27.92
C THR A 99 -8.32 -2.23 -27.70
N THR A 100 -7.89 -3.23 -26.94
CA THR A 100 -6.46 -3.51 -26.72
C THR A 100 -5.84 -4.18 -27.95
N VAL A 101 -5.20 -3.37 -28.81
CA VAL A 101 -4.57 -3.83 -30.07
C VAL A 101 -3.24 -4.54 -29.82
N ASN A 102 -2.48 -4.12 -28.81
CA ASN A 102 -1.18 -4.72 -28.50
C ASN A 102 -1.38 -6.15 -27.94
N LEU A 103 -0.88 -7.15 -28.67
CA LEU A 103 -1.06 -8.57 -28.33
C LEU A 103 -0.50 -8.92 -26.95
N LYS A 104 0.65 -8.36 -26.57
CA LYS A 104 1.26 -8.57 -25.25
C LYS A 104 0.34 -8.04 -24.15
N HIS A 105 -0.19 -6.82 -24.28
CA HIS A 105 -1.09 -6.25 -23.27
C HIS A 105 -2.41 -7.02 -23.20
N LYS A 106 -2.94 -7.42 -24.35
CA LYS A 106 -4.17 -8.21 -24.43
C LYS A 106 -4.01 -9.55 -23.71
N ALA A 107 -2.89 -10.26 -23.95
CA ALA A 107 -2.58 -11.50 -23.25
C ALA A 107 -2.52 -11.29 -21.72
N LEU A 108 -1.81 -10.25 -21.25
CA LEU A 108 -1.73 -9.93 -19.82
C LEU A 108 -3.12 -9.67 -19.21
N LEU A 109 -3.97 -8.89 -19.87
CA LEU A 109 -5.32 -8.57 -19.40
C LEU A 109 -6.23 -9.80 -19.37
N VAL A 110 -6.22 -10.61 -20.42
CA VAL A 110 -7.00 -11.86 -20.49
C VAL A 110 -6.55 -12.83 -19.40
N THR A 111 -5.24 -13.05 -19.25
CA THR A 111 -4.71 -13.95 -18.22
C THR A 111 -5.03 -13.45 -16.82
N ALA A 112 -4.89 -12.15 -16.55
CA ALA A 112 -5.24 -11.56 -15.26
C ALA A 112 -6.73 -11.75 -14.93
N TYR A 113 -7.60 -11.49 -15.91
CA TYR A 113 -9.04 -11.59 -15.74
C TYR A 113 -9.50 -13.03 -15.58
N SER A 114 -9.04 -13.95 -16.44
CA SER A 114 -9.49 -15.35 -16.46
C SER A 114 -8.95 -16.17 -15.29
N ALA A 115 -7.71 -15.93 -14.86
CA ALA A 115 -7.09 -16.67 -13.75
C ALA A 115 -7.11 -15.92 -12.41
N GLY A 116 -7.69 -14.71 -12.36
CA GLY A 116 -7.79 -13.91 -11.14
C GLY A 116 -6.43 -13.51 -10.54
N LEU A 117 -5.44 -13.31 -11.41
CA LEU A 117 -4.07 -13.00 -11.00
C LEU A 117 -3.94 -11.52 -10.62
N ARG A 118 -3.13 -11.24 -9.59
CA ARG A 118 -2.76 -9.88 -9.22
C ARG A 118 -1.76 -9.31 -10.21
N VAL A 119 -1.71 -7.98 -10.35
CA VAL A 119 -0.76 -7.31 -11.26
C VAL A 119 0.69 -7.77 -11.05
N GLY A 120 1.13 -7.95 -9.81
CA GLY A 120 2.48 -8.44 -9.50
C GLY A 120 2.71 -9.89 -9.92
N GLU A 121 1.68 -10.73 -9.85
CA GLU A 121 1.73 -12.15 -10.25
C GLU A 121 1.81 -12.25 -11.79
N VAL A 122 0.99 -11.46 -12.50
CA VAL A 122 0.96 -11.43 -13.97
C VAL A 122 2.29 -10.96 -14.57
N VAL A 123 2.88 -9.90 -13.99
CA VAL A 123 4.14 -9.33 -14.49
C VAL A 123 5.35 -10.25 -14.23
N GLN A 124 5.26 -11.14 -13.24
CA GLN A 124 6.33 -12.09 -12.90
C GLN A 124 6.16 -13.47 -13.55
N LEU A 125 5.04 -13.70 -14.23
CA LEU A 125 4.72 -14.98 -14.84
C LEU A 125 5.75 -15.39 -15.90
N LYS A 126 6.23 -16.63 -15.83
CA LYS A 126 7.17 -17.20 -16.80
C LYS A 126 6.46 -18.20 -17.70
N VAL A 127 7.07 -18.47 -18.86
CA VAL A 127 6.54 -19.48 -19.81
C VAL A 127 6.43 -20.86 -19.15
N GLY A 128 7.40 -21.24 -18.32
CA GLY A 128 7.40 -22.51 -17.59
C GLY A 128 6.33 -22.64 -16.50
N ASP A 129 5.67 -21.55 -16.14
CA ASP A 129 4.57 -21.56 -15.17
C ASP A 129 3.23 -21.95 -15.82
N ILE A 130 3.16 -21.98 -17.15
CA ILE A 130 1.94 -22.27 -17.92
C ILE A 130 1.95 -23.75 -18.34
N ASP A 131 1.04 -24.53 -17.75
CA ASP A 131 0.75 -25.90 -18.20
C ASP A 131 -0.49 -25.88 -19.09
N SER A 132 -0.29 -25.80 -20.40
CA SER A 132 -1.36 -25.78 -21.39
C SER A 132 -2.09 -27.13 -21.52
N LYS A 133 -1.47 -28.24 -21.13
CA LYS A 133 -2.10 -29.57 -21.17
C LYS A 133 -3.12 -29.72 -20.05
N ARG A 134 -2.81 -29.17 -18.87
CA ARG A 134 -3.70 -29.18 -17.70
C ARG A 134 -4.56 -27.93 -17.56
N MET A 135 -4.35 -26.93 -18.43
CA MET A 135 -4.98 -25.61 -18.36
C MET A 135 -4.76 -24.93 -17.00
N GLN A 136 -3.51 -25.01 -16.51
CA GLN A 136 -3.11 -24.50 -15.19
C GLN A 136 -2.00 -23.46 -15.30
N ILE A 137 -1.99 -22.53 -14.35
CA ILE A 137 -0.95 -21.53 -14.18
C ILE A 137 -0.41 -21.67 -12.77
N ARG A 138 0.90 -21.92 -12.65
CA ARG A 138 1.61 -21.94 -11.38
C ARG A 138 1.94 -20.50 -10.97
N VAL A 139 1.50 -20.08 -9.79
CA VAL A 139 1.81 -18.77 -9.24
C VAL A 139 2.82 -18.93 -8.11
N THR A 140 4.08 -18.63 -8.40
CA THR A 140 5.13 -18.64 -7.37
C THR A 140 5.10 -17.34 -6.56
N ALA A 141 5.33 -17.43 -5.24
CA ALA A 141 5.38 -16.27 -4.35
C ALA A 141 4.10 -15.41 -4.33
N GLY A 142 2.94 -16.06 -4.34
CA GLY A 142 1.66 -15.42 -4.10
C GLY A 142 1.58 -14.74 -2.72
N LYS A 143 0.45 -14.07 -2.44
CA LYS A 143 0.23 -13.36 -1.17
C LYS A 143 0.57 -14.26 0.04
N GLY A 144 1.49 -13.79 0.88
CA GLY A 144 1.96 -14.54 2.05
C GLY A 144 3.11 -15.52 1.76
N ALA A 145 3.79 -15.37 0.62
CA ALA A 145 4.85 -16.27 0.15
C ALA A 145 4.36 -17.72 -0.03
N LYS A 146 3.10 -17.88 -0.45
CA LYS A 146 2.50 -19.18 -0.74
C LYS A 146 2.36 -19.35 -2.25
N ASP A 147 2.83 -20.48 -2.72
CA ASP A 147 2.61 -20.92 -4.10
C ASP A 147 1.18 -21.43 -4.25
N ARG A 148 0.58 -21.23 -5.43
CA ARG A 148 -0.77 -21.71 -5.75
C ARG A 148 -0.92 -22.01 -7.23
#